data_AF-X1KE79-F1
#
_entry.id   AF-X1KE79-F1
#
_cell.length_a   1.000
_cell.length_b   1.000
_cell.length_c   1.000
_cell.angle_alpha   90.00
_cell.angle_beta   90.00
_cell.angle_gamma   90.00
#
_symmetry.space_group_name_H-M   'P 1'
#
loop_
_entity.id
_entity.type
_entity.pdbx_description
1 polymer ?
#
loop_
_entity_poly.entity_id
_entity_poly.type
_entity_poly.pdbx_seq_one_letter_code
_entity_poly.pdbx_strand_id
1 'polypeptide(L)'
;MAWFYISIFIGSCLLLISSGTWVVNSLIRIAKALGWKEFVVSFILMAFATSLPELFVGITSALNHKPALSFGNVIGSNIINLTLVVA
;
A
#
# COMPACT_ATOMS: atom_id res chain seq x y z
N MET A 1 20.41 15.14 -15.47
CA MET A 1 19.05 14.55 -15.32
C MET A 1 19.06 13.15 -14.73
N ALA A 2 19.86 12.19 -15.22
CA ALA A 2 19.89 10.84 -14.65
C ALA A 2 20.20 10.82 -13.13
N TRP A 3 21.20 11.59 -12.69
CA TRP A 3 21.58 11.67 -11.27
C TRP A 3 20.45 12.16 -10.34
N PHE A 4 19.56 13.01 -10.86
CA PHE A 4 18.40 13.53 -10.13
C PHE A 4 17.31 12.45 -9.97
N TYR A 5 17.02 11.67 -11.00
CA TYR A 5 16.07 10.56 -10.88
C TYR A 5 16.60 9.44 -9.97
N ILE A 6 17.90 9.17 -10.02
CA ILE A 6 18.55 8.18 -9.14
C ILE A 6 18.43 8.62 -7.67
N SER A 7 18.65 9.90 -7.35
CA SER A 7 18.50 10.37 -5.97
C SER A 7 17.06 10.29 -5.47
N ILE A 8 16.07 10.61 -6.32
CA ILE A 8 14.64 10.43 -6.00
C ILE A 8 14.33 8.95 -5.74
N PHE A 9 14.83 8.05 -6.59
CA PHE A 9 14.58 6.61 -6.44
C PHE A 9 15.12 6.09 -5.11
N ILE A 10 16.38 6.38 -4.80
CA ILE A 10 17.03 5.97 -3.54
C ILE A 10 16.28 6.57 -2.34
N GLY A 11 15.95 7.86 -2.39
CA GLY A 11 15.19 8.53 -1.33
C GLY A 11 13.81 7.89 -1.10
N SER A 12 13.13 7.51 -2.19
CA SER A 12 11.83 6.84 -2.11
C SER A 12 11.93 5.44 -1.51
N CYS A 13 12.97 4.66 -1.86
CA CYS A 13 13.23 3.36 -1.24
C CYS A 13 13.48 3.47 0.27
N LEU A 14 14.28 4.44 0.70
CA LEU A 14 14.55 4.66 2.13
C LEU A 14 13.29 5.08 2.91
N LEU A 15 12.47 5.95 2.31
CA LEU A 15 11.17 6.33 2.87
C LEU A 15 10.21 5.15 2.93
N LEU A 16 10.18 4.28 1.92
CA LEU A 16 9.35 3.08 1.90
C LEU A 16 9.68 2.14 3.07
N ILE A 17 10.96 1.88 3.31
CA ILE A 17 11.41 1.00 4.41
C ILE A 17 11.01 1.59 5.77
N SER A 18 11.25 2.90 5.95
CA SER A 18 10.97 3.59 7.21
C SER A 18 9.46 3.68 7.48
N SER A 19 8.69 4.04 6.46
CA SER A 19 7.23 4.17 6.56
C SER A 19 6.54 2.84 6.86
N GLY A 20 6.99 1.73 6.27
CA GLY A 20 6.42 0.41 6.57
C GLY A 20 6.47 0.08 8.06
N THR A 21 7.61 0.31 8.70
CA THR A 21 7.79 0.08 10.14
C THR A 21 6.90 1.02 10.98
N TRP A 22 6.77 2.28 10.56
CA TRP A 22 5.94 3.27 11.25
C TRP A 22 4.45 2.96 11.17
N VAL A 23 3.96 2.50 10.02
CA VAL A 23 2.56 2.12 9.83
C VAL A 23 2.21 0.96 10.75
N VAL A 24 3.03 -0.12 10.76
CA VAL A 24 2.80 -1.29 11.63
C VAL A 24 2.73 -0.87 13.10
N ASN A 25 3.72 -0.12 13.57
CA ASN A 25 3.77 0.34 14.96
C ASN A 25 2.58 1.25 15.34
N SER A 26 2.14 2.10 14.41
CA SER A 26 0.98 2.97 14.63
C SER A 26 -0.32 2.17 14.71
N LEU A 27 -0.49 1.16 13.85
CA LEU A 27 -1.66 0.27 13.89
C LEU A 27 -1.72 -0.54 15.19
N ILE A 28 -0.58 -1.03 15.69
CA ILE A 28 -0.52 -1.72 17.00
C ILE A 28 -0.93 -0.77 18.13
N ARG A 29 -0.47 0.48 18.12
CA ARG A 29 -0.86 1.49 19.13
C ARG A 29 -2.36 1.78 19.08
N ILE A 30 -2.93 1.91 17.88
CA ILE A 30 -4.37 2.09 17.68
C ILE A 30 -5.13 0.88 18.23
N ALA A 31 -4.65 -0.34 17.95
CA ALA A 31 -5.27 -1.57 18.45
C ALA A 31 -5.33 -1.62 19.97
N LYS A 32 -4.21 -1.27 20.63
CA LYS A 32 -4.13 -1.17 22.09
C LYS A 32 -5.07 -0.12 22.66
N ALA A 33 -5.14 1.06 22.04
CA ALA A 33 -6.03 2.14 22.46
C ALA A 33 -7.52 1.76 22.35
N LEU A 34 -7.88 0.97 21.34
CA LEU A 34 -9.26 0.49 21.13
C LEU A 34 -9.60 -0.76 21.96
N GLY A 35 -8.63 -1.36 22.67
CA GLY A 35 -8.83 -2.61 23.42
C GLY A 35 -9.09 -3.83 22.51
N TRP A 36 -8.73 -3.75 21.23
CA TRP A 36 -8.93 -4.82 20.27
C TRP A 36 -7.70 -5.72 20.18
N LYS A 37 -7.88 -6.96 19.70
CA LYS A 37 -6.75 -7.84 19.40
C LYS A 37 -5.87 -7.18 18.33
N GLU A 38 -4.58 -7.04 18.63
CA GLU A 38 -3.58 -6.41 17.75
C GLU A 38 -3.63 -6.98 16.33
N PHE A 39 -3.78 -8.30 16.21
CA PHE A 39 -3.88 -8.97 14.93
C PHE A 39 -5.05 -8.48 14.07
N VAL A 40 -6.24 -8.29 14.65
CA VAL A 40 -7.46 -7.94 13.89
C VAL A 40 -7.34 -6.53 13.33
N VAL A 41 -6.93 -5.58 14.18
CA VAL A 41 -6.74 -4.18 13.77
C VAL A 41 -5.61 -4.06 12.78
N SER A 42 -4.48 -4.72 13.05
CA SER A 42 -3.33 -4.70 12.15
C SER A 42 -3.69 -5.32 10.82
N PHE A 43 -4.34 -6.48 10.77
CA PHE A 43 -4.70 -7.14 9.52
C PHE A 43 -5.67 -6.30 8.67
N ILE A 44 -6.78 -5.82 9.25
CA ILE A 44 -7.81 -5.09 8.51
C ILE A 44 -7.29 -3.71 8.07
N LEU A 45 -6.71 -2.94 9.01
CA LEU A 45 -6.24 -1.60 8.68
C LEU A 45 -4.99 -1.60 7.81
N MET A 46 -4.12 -2.59 7.94
CA MET A 46 -2.96 -2.73 7.04
C MET A 46 -3.39 -3.09 5.63
N ALA A 47 -4.31 -4.05 5.48
CA ALA A 47 -4.87 -4.39 4.17
C ALA A 47 -5.50 -3.17 3.48
N PHE A 48 -6.19 -2.33 4.26
CA PHE A 48 -6.73 -1.06 3.76
C PHE A 48 -5.61 -0.09 3.39
N ALA A 49 -4.64 0.13 4.27
CA ALA A 49 -3.55 1.08 4.07
C ALA A 49 -2.70 0.74 2.83
N THR A 50 -2.41 -0.53 2.59
CA THR A 50 -1.63 -0.97 1.42
C THR A 50 -2.41 -0.91 0.13
N SER A 51 -3.76 -0.95 0.18
CA SER A 51 -4.63 -0.93 -1.01
C SER A 51 -5.14 0.48 -1.36
N LEU A 52 -4.79 1.50 -0.57
CA LEU A 52 -5.16 2.89 -0.84
C LEU A 52 -4.63 3.38 -2.20
N PRO A 53 -3.35 3.16 -2.57
CA PRO A 53 -2.84 3.59 -3.88
C PRO A 53 -3.65 3.00 -5.04
N GLU A 54 -4.00 1.72 -4.97
CA GLU A 54 -4.82 1.00 -5.95
C GLU A 54 -6.22 1.57 -6.04
N LEU A 55 -6.83 1.93 -4.90
CA LEU A 55 -8.11 2.61 -4.87
C LEU A 55 -8.04 3.96 -5.60
N PHE A 56 -6.98 4.74 -5.38
CA PHE A 56 -6.75 6.00 -6.09
C PHE A 56 -6.57 5.78 -7.60
N VAL A 57 -5.79 4.77 -8.01
CA VAL A 57 -5.63 4.40 -9.43
C VAL A 57 -6.98 3.99 -10.02
N GLY A 58 -7.79 3.22 -9.30
CA GLY A 58 -9.11 2.80 -9.75
C GLY A 58 -10.06 3.97 -9.98
N ILE A 59 -10.19 4.85 -8.98
CA ILE A 59 -11.05 6.05 -9.04
C ILE A 59 -10.59 6.97 -10.18
N THR A 60 -9.30 7.29 -10.25
CA THR A 60 -8.78 8.19 -11.30
C THR A 60 -8.91 7.57 -12.69
N SER A 61 -8.73 6.27 -12.84
CA SER A 61 -8.92 5.57 -14.12
C SER A 61 -10.39 5.59 -14.57
N ALA A 62 -11.33 5.40 -13.64
CA ALA A 62 -12.76 5.50 -13.93
C ALA A 62 -13.15 6.90 -14.38
N LEU A 63 -12.66 7.94 -13.68
CA LEU A 63 -12.89 9.35 -14.03
C LEU A 63 -12.28 9.72 -15.39
N ASN A 64 -11.15 9.12 -15.77
CA ASN A 64 -10.48 9.35 -17.04
C ASN A 64 -11.02 8.47 -18.19
N HIS A 65 -12.18 7.81 -18.01
CA HIS A 65 -12.78 6.90 -18.99
C HIS A 65 -11.86 5.75 -19.46
N LYS A 66 -10.98 5.27 -18.57
CA LYS A 66 -10.06 4.14 -18.80
C LYS A 66 -10.29 2.99 -17.81
N PRO A 67 -11.49 2.38 -17.78
CA PRO A 67 -11.83 1.34 -16.78
C PRO A 67 -10.95 0.09 -16.88
N ALA A 68 -10.42 -0.23 -18.07
CA ALA A 68 -9.50 -1.35 -18.26
C ALA A 68 -8.21 -1.21 -17.42
N LEU A 69 -7.74 0.03 -17.18
CA LEU A 69 -6.58 0.28 -16.33
C LEU A 69 -6.88 -0.05 -14.86
N SER A 70 -8.07 0.35 -14.37
CA SER A 70 -8.53 -0.02 -13.04
C SER A 70 -8.62 -1.53 -12.87
N PHE A 71 -9.18 -2.23 -13.87
CA PHE A 71 -9.32 -3.68 -13.82
C PHE A 71 -7.95 -4.37 -13.80
N GLY A 72 -7.04 -3.96 -14.69
CA GLY A 72 -5.68 -4.50 -14.74
C GLY A 72 -4.91 -4.27 -13.44
N ASN A 73 -5.06 -3.09 -12.82
CA ASN A 73 -4.45 -2.77 -11.54
C ASN A 73 -4.95 -3.69 -10.42
N VAL A 74 -6.27 -3.86 -10.27
CA VAL A 74 -6.87 -4.68 -9.20
C VAL A 74 -6.46 -6.14 -9.34
N ILE A 75 -6.53 -6.71 -10.54
CA ILE A 75 -6.17 -8.11 -10.78
C ILE A 75 -4.66 -8.32 -10.59
N GLY A 76 -3.84 -7.44 -11.15
CA GLY A 76 -2.38 -7.51 -11.06
C GLY A 76 -1.89 -7.44 -9.61
N SER A 77 -2.38 -6.48 -8.83
CA SER A 77 -2.00 -6.33 -7.42
C SER A 77 -2.37 -7.56 -6.60
N ASN A 78 -3.55 -8.17 -6.82
CA ASN A 78 -3.93 -9.39 -6.11
C ASN A 78 -3.06 -10.59 -6.48
N ILE A 79 -2.69 -10.75 -7.75
CA ILE A 79 -1.77 -11.80 -8.19
C ILE A 79 -0.42 -11.62 -7.48
N ILE A 80 0.17 -10.42 -7.55
CA ILE A 80 1.46 -10.13 -6.91
C ILE A 80 1.41 -10.35 -5.39
N ASN A 81 0.34 -9.93 -4.72
CA ASN A 81 0.19 -10.15 -3.28
C ASN A 81 0.20 -11.65 -2.94
N LEU A 82 -0.50 -12.47 -3.72
CA LEU A 82 -0.57 -13.92 -3.48
C LEU A 82 0.73 -14.65 -3.86
N THR A 83 1.41 -14.24 -4.94
CA THR A 83 2.55 -15.00 -5.49
C THR A 83 3.92 -14.53 -5.01
N LEU A 84 4.05 -13.27 -4.60
CA LEU A 84 5.34 -12.66 -4.25
C LEU A 84 5.39 -12.16 -2.80
N VAL A 85 4.29 -11.61 -2.28
CA VAL A 85 4.26 -11.03 -0.93
C VAL A 85 3.96 -12.08 0.13
N VAL A 86 2.97 -12.95 -0.13
CA VAL A 86 2.55 -14.00 0.80
C VAL A 86 3.36 -15.29 0.68
N ALA A 87 3.82 -15.63 -0.54
CA ALA A 87 4.59 -16.84 -0.82
C ALA A 87 5.99 -16.79 -0.19
#